data_AF-B1AAK7-F1
#
_entry.id   AF-B1AAK7-F1
#
_cell.length_a   1.000
_cell.length_b   1.000
_cell.length_c   1.000
_cell.angle_alpha   90.00
_cell.angle_beta   90.00
_cell.angle_gamma   90.00
#
_symmetry.space_group_name_H-M   'P 1'
#
loop_
_entity.id
_entity.type
_entity.pdbx_description
1 polymer ?
#
loop_
_entity_poly.entity_id
_entity_poly.type
_entity_poly.pdbx_seq_one_letter_code
_entity_poly.pdbx_strand_id
1 'polypeptide(L)' 'MGDQMTMADLMCYCALENPLTDDSSMLSSYPKLQSLRSRVMSHMKMSPYLKNRSSTEF' A
#
# COMPACT_ATOMS: atom_id res chain seq x y z
N MET A 1 1.53 -2.71 14.96
CA MET A 1 2.51 -3.79 15.27
C MET A 1 1.72 -4.93 15.92
N GLY A 2 1.48 -6.02 15.18
CA GLY A 2 0.43 -7.01 15.48
C GLY A 2 -0.87 -6.72 14.73
N ASP A 3 -2.02 -6.81 15.42
CA ASP A 3 -3.37 -6.63 14.82
C ASP A 3 -3.73 -5.18 14.48
N GLN A 4 -2.97 -4.20 15.01
CA GLN A 4 -3.21 -2.79 14.75
C GLN A 4 -2.33 -2.25 13.62
N MET A 5 -2.99 -1.59 12.67
CA MET A 5 -2.34 -0.80 11.64
C MET A 5 -1.66 0.43 12.25
N THR A 6 -0.42 0.65 11.84
CA THR A 6 0.44 1.72 12.30
C THR A 6 0.96 2.55 11.12
N MET A 7 1.63 3.66 11.43
CA MET A 7 2.24 4.50 10.41
C MET A 7 3.25 3.73 9.54
N ALA A 8 3.94 2.72 10.08
CA ALA A 8 4.86 1.89 9.31
C ALA A 8 4.15 1.12 8.17
N ASP A 9 2.93 0.64 8.41
CA ASP A 9 2.12 -0.05 7.40
C ASP A 9 1.70 0.92 6.28
N LEU A 10 1.33 2.15 6.64
CA LEU A 10 0.99 3.21 5.68
C LEU A 10 2.21 3.66 4.86
N MET A 11 3.36 3.83 5.51
CA MET A 11 4.62 4.17 4.83
C MET A 11 5.03 3.08 3.84
N CYS A 12 4.90 1.80 4.22
CA CYS A 12 5.16 0.68 3.32
C CYS A 12 4.22 0.70 2.09
N TYR A 13 2.99 1.19 2.25
CA TYR A 13 2.06 1.32 1.14
C TYR A 13 2.46 2.46 0.19
N CYS A 14 2.63 3.67 0.70
CA CYS A 14 2.88 4.87 -0.11
C CYS A 14 4.28 4.89 -0.73
N ALA A 15 5.32 4.49 0.02
CA ALA A 15 6.70 4.53 -0.47
C ALA A 15 6.94 3.57 -1.67
N LEU A 16 6.11 2.54 -1.79
CA LEU A 16 6.20 1.54 -2.85
C LEU A 16 5.19 1.78 -3.98
N GLU A 17 4.40 2.85 -3.93
CA GLU A 17 3.35 3.11 -4.93
C GLU A 17 3.91 3.41 -6.32
N ASN A 18 4.85 4.37 -6.40
CA ASN A 18 5.52 4.68 -7.67
C ASN A 18 6.43 3.54 -8.16
N PRO A 19 7.31 2.94 -7.32
CA PRO A 19 8.12 1.81 -7.74
C PRO A 19 7.32 0.62 -8.31
N LEU A 20 6.12 0.35 -7.78
CA LEU A 20 5.27 -0.73 -8.29
C LEU A 20 4.45 -0.35 -9.52
N THR A 21 4.32 0.94 -9.79
CA THR A 21 3.76 1.44 -11.05
C THR A 21 4.77 1.23 -12.18
N ASP A 22 6.06 1.45 -11.89
CA ASP A 22 7.17 1.22 -12.83
C ASP A 22 7.49 -0.28 -13.01
N ASP A 23 7.54 -1.05 -11.92
CA ASP A 23 7.78 -2.49 -11.93
C ASP A 23 6.78 -3.24 -11.02
N SER A 24 5.69 -3.70 -11.61
CA SER A 24 4.67 -4.50 -10.92
C SER A 24 5.19 -5.82 -10.32
N SER A 25 6.35 -6.31 -10.77
CA SER A 25 6.94 -7.58 -10.33
C SER A 25 7.92 -7.43 -9.16
N MET A 26 8.24 -6.18 -8.77
CA MET A 26 9.22 -5.86 -7.72
C MET A 26 8.96 -6.61 -6.40
N LEU A 27 7.68 -6.77 -6.02
CA LEU A 27 7.29 -7.47 -4.80
C LEU A 27 7.00 -8.97 -4.98
N SER A 28 7.21 -9.55 -6.16
CA SER A 28 6.91 -10.97 -6.47
C SER A 28 7.55 -11.95 -5.49
N SER A 29 8.79 -11.67 -5.08
CA SER A 29 9.55 -12.48 -4.11
C SER A 29 9.21 -12.18 -2.64
N TYR A 30 8.34 -11.20 -2.38
CA TYR A 30 8.00 -10.69 -1.04
C TYR A 30 6.49 -10.77 -0.75
N PRO A 31 5.90 -11.98 -0.66
CA PRO A 31 4.44 -12.16 -0.53
C PRO A 31 3.86 -11.54 0.75
N LYS A 32 4.64 -11.47 1.83
CA LYS A 32 4.21 -10.81 3.08
C LYS A 32 4.02 -9.29 2.90
N LEU A 33 4.85 -8.65 2.08
CA LEU A 33 4.72 -7.22 1.78
C LEU A 33 3.52 -6.95 0.88
N GLN A 34 3.26 -7.84 -0.09
CA GLN A 34 2.04 -7.76 -0.90
C GLN A 34 0.79 -7.85 -0.02
N SER A 35 0.73 -8.86 0.85
CA SER A 35 -0.39 -9.05 1.78
C SER A 35 -0.57 -7.85 2.71
N LEU A 36 0.53 -7.26 3.21
CA LEU A 36 0.48 -6.05 4.02
C LEU A 36 -0.16 -4.88 3.26
N ARG A 37 0.27 -4.63 2.01
CA ARG A 37 -0.29 -3.55 1.17
C ARG A 37 -1.76 -3.79 0.85
N SER A 38 -2.15 -5.02 0.53
CA SER A 38 -3.57 -5.39 0.35
C SER A 38 -4.40 -5.10 1.59
N ARG A 39 -3.89 -5.44 2.78
CA ARG A 39 -4.55 -5.14 4.07
C ARG A 39 -4.71 -3.63 4.30
N VAL A 40 -3.73 -2.82 3.90
CA VAL A 40 -3.82 -1.35 3.96
C VAL A 40 -4.90 -0.82 3.01
N MET A 41 -4.94 -1.28 1.77
CA MET A 41 -5.94 -0.87 0.78
C MET A 41 -7.38 -1.23 1.19
N SER A 42 -7.56 -2.38 1.85
CA SER A 42 -8.88 -2.86 2.30
C SER A 42 -9.34 -2.26 3.63
N HIS A 43 -8.52 -1.42 4.29
CA HIS A 43 -8.89 -0.84 5.57
C HIS A 43 -10.03 0.17 5.42
N MET A 44 -11.02 0.11 6.33
CA MET A 44 -12.31 0.80 6.19
C MET A 44 -12.21 2.31 5.92
N LYS A 45 -11.19 2.99 6.46
CA LYS A 45 -10.94 4.42 6.24
C LYS A 45 -10.03 4.70 5.05
N MET A 46 -9.14 3.77 4.71
CA MET A 46 -8.16 3.95 3.63
C MET A 46 -8.76 3.65 2.27
N SER A 47 -9.58 2.60 2.16
CA SER A 47 -10.25 2.22 0.91
C SER A 47 -11.01 3.38 0.24
N PRO A 48 -11.89 4.13 0.94
CA PRO A 48 -12.56 5.27 0.32
C PRO A 48 -11.61 6.44 0.03
N TYR A 49 -10.59 6.67 0.85
CA TYR A 49 -9.59 7.71 0.61
C TYR A 49 -8.80 7.46 -0.68
N LEU A 50 -8.27 6.24 -0.85
CA LEU A 50 -7.45 5.87 -2.01
C LEU A 50 -8.25 5.90 -3.33
N LYS A 51 -9.57 5.68 -3.26
CA LYS A 51 -10.47 5.77 -4.43
C LYS A 51 -10.79 7.21 -4.83
N ASN A 52 -10.85 8.13 -3.86
CA ASN A 52 -11.31 9.50 -4.08
C ASN A 52 -10.17 10.52 -4.20
N ARG A 53 -8.94 10.15 -3.81
CA ARG A 53 -7.78 11.05 -3.93
C ARG A 53 -7.47 11.35 -5.40
N SER A 54 -6.92 12.53 -5.64
CA SER A 54 -6.42 12.91 -6.96
C SER A 54 -5.32 11.94 -7.41
N SER A 55 -5.35 11.55 -8.67
CA SER A 55 -4.22 10.85 -9.31
C SER A 55 -3.13 11.87 -9.61
N THR A 56 -1.96 11.71 -8.99
CA THR A 56 -0.76 12.50 -9.29
C THR A 56 0.36 11.57 -9.73
N GLU A 57 1.32 12.08 -10.49
CA GLU A 57 2.50 11.32 -10.91
C GLU A 57 3.47 11.12 -9.73
N PHE A 58 3.47 12.03 -8.75
CA PHE A 58 4.28 12.02 -7.53
C PHE A 58 3.55 12.64 -6.34
#